data_AF-A0A0Q0UI07-F1
#
_entry.id   AF-A0A0Q0UI07-F1
#
_cell.length_a   1.000
_cell.length_b   1.000
_cell.length_c   1.000
_cell.angle_alpha   90.00
_cell.angle_beta   90.00
_cell.angle_gamma   90.00
#
_symmetry.space_group_name_H-M   'P 1'
#
loop_
_entity.id
_entity.type
_entity.pdbx_description
1 polymer ?
#
loop_
_entity_poly.entity_id
_entity_poly.type
_entity_poly.pdbx_seq_one_letter_code
_entity_poly.pdbx_strand_id
1 'polypeptide(L)'
;MFARLLSTLRTPGWRRTALLRRFLALLLILLAAALALRPQGTPALFFRAEVATGQEITAEHVEVRRAPAHLIPSSALASPEEALGKVLIAPAVAGEPVTPTRFLAPVALAGRVAVPVPLDTPEDVLHHGDEVSVVSQGEIIATGATVLLPPDAQHPTALLALPEETAARVAATALDTPLTVLLSKVGYSAPRPIH
;
A
#
# COMPACT_ATOMS: atom_id res chain seq x y z
N MET A 1 65.20 -12.98 2.96
CA MET A 1 64.20 -12.31 3.83
C MET A 1 63.33 -13.30 4.61
N PHE A 2 62.86 -14.41 4.00
CA PHE A 2 62.11 -15.49 4.66
C PHE A 2 62.82 -16.16 5.86
N ALA A 3 64.16 -16.34 5.80
CA ALA A 3 64.91 -17.00 6.89
C ALA A 3 64.88 -16.25 8.24
N ARG A 4 64.74 -14.91 8.22
CA ARG A 4 64.57 -14.10 9.45
C ARG A 4 63.17 -14.20 10.05
N LEU A 5 62.16 -14.52 9.24
CA LEU A 5 60.81 -14.84 9.74
C LEU A 5 60.83 -16.15 10.53
N LEU A 6 61.52 -17.17 10.03
CA LEU A 6 61.60 -18.47 10.72
C LEU A 6 62.45 -18.44 11.99
N SER A 7 63.48 -17.59 12.08
CA SER A 7 64.27 -17.43 13.31
C SER A 7 63.49 -16.69 14.41
N THR A 8 62.62 -15.75 14.04
CA THR A 8 61.73 -15.03 14.96
C THR A 8 60.64 -15.94 15.54
N LEU A 9 60.36 -17.06 14.88
CA LEU A 9 59.49 -18.09 15.42
C LEU A 9 60.20 -18.93 16.50
N ARG A 10 61.53 -19.03 16.59
CA ARG A 10 62.18 -20.01 17.48
C ARG A 10 62.42 -19.59 18.94
N THR A 11 61.96 -18.42 19.39
CA THR A 11 62.10 -17.93 20.78
C THR A 11 60.76 -17.82 21.54
N PRO A 12 60.76 -18.02 22.87
CA PRO A 12 59.64 -18.60 23.62
C PRO A 12 58.50 -17.61 23.95
N GLY A 13 57.27 -18.11 23.84
CA GLY A 13 56.07 -17.67 24.55
C GLY A 13 55.41 -16.35 24.11
N TRP A 14 56.08 -15.21 24.31
CA TRP A 14 55.38 -13.91 24.43
C TRP A 14 55.21 -13.16 23.10
N ARG A 15 56.19 -13.21 22.21
CA ARG A 15 56.10 -12.52 20.91
C ARG A 15 55.15 -13.21 19.94
N ARG A 16 55.09 -14.55 19.96
CA ARG A 16 54.15 -15.34 19.14
C ARG A 16 52.70 -15.12 19.57
N THR A 17 52.41 -15.15 20.88
CA THR A 17 51.06 -14.89 21.39
C THR A 17 50.63 -13.46 21.12
N ALA A 18 51.54 -12.48 21.22
CA ALA A 18 51.25 -11.10 20.85
C ALA A 18 50.93 -10.93 19.36
N LEU A 19 51.66 -11.60 18.45
CA LEU A 19 51.36 -11.57 17.01
C LEU A 19 50.05 -12.28 16.68
N LEU A 20 49.80 -13.46 17.26
CA LEU A 20 48.52 -14.17 17.09
C LEU A 20 47.35 -13.32 17.59
N ARG A 21 47.48 -12.67 18.75
CA ARG A 21 46.45 -11.80 19.31
C ARG A 21 46.17 -10.59 18.40
N ARG A 22 47.21 -9.99 17.83
CA ARG A 22 47.05 -8.87 16.87
C ARG A 22 46.37 -9.32 15.58
N PHE A 23 46.74 -10.48 15.05
CA PHE A 23 46.10 -11.04 13.86
C PHE A 23 44.62 -11.37 14.12
N LEU A 24 44.32 -12.00 15.26
CA LEU A 24 42.95 -12.28 15.68
C LEU A 24 42.14 -10.99 15.88
N ALA A 25 42.73 -9.96 16.50
CA ALA A 25 42.07 -8.67 16.66
C ALA A 25 41.75 -8.01 15.31
N LEU A 26 42.69 -8.02 14.36
CA LEU A 26 42.46 -7.52 13.01
C LEU A 26 41.36 -8.31 12.30
N LEU A 27 41.37 -9.64 12.41
CA LEU A 27 40.33 -10.50 11.84
C LEU A 27 38.95 -10.17 12.42
N LEU A 28 38.85 -10.00 13.75
CA LEU A 28 37.60 -9.62 14.41
C LEU A 28 37.13 -8.22 14.00
N ILE A 29 38.03 -7.26 13.85
CA ILE A 29 37.70 -5.90 13.37
C ILE A 29 37.17 -5.96 11.93
N LEU A 30 37.81 -6.74 11.05
CA LEU A 30 37.33 -6.93 9.67
C LEU A 30 35.97 -7.62 9.64
N LEU A 31 35.75 -8.63 10.48
CA LEU A 31 34.47 -9.32 10.57
C LEU A 31 33.37 -8.40 11.11
N ALA A 32 33.67 -7.61 12.14
CA ALA A 32 32.75 -6.63 12.69
C ALA A 32 32.41 -5.54 11.68
N ALA A 33 33.40 -5.03 10.93
CA ALA A 33 33.18 -4.07 9.85
C ALA A 33 32.30 -4.68 8.75
N ALA A 34 32.58 -5.92 8.34
CA ALA A 34 31.76 -6.63 7.36
C ALA A 34 30.32 -6.85 7.84
N LEU A 35 30.11 -7.11 9.13
CA LEU A 35 28.78 -7.27 9.73
C LEU A 35 28.05 -5.93 9.88
N ALA A 36 28.76 -4.86 10.21
CA ALA A 36 28.23 -3.50 10.33
C ALA A 36 27.78 -2.93 8.98
N LEU A 37 28.45 -3.32 7.89
CA LEU A 37 28.07 -2.94 6.52
C LEU A 37 26.86 -3.72 5.99
N ARG A 38 26.38 -4.75 6.69
CA ARG A 38 25.22 -5.51 6.22
C ARG A 38 23.95 -4.68 6.35
N PRO A 39 23.14 -4.56 5.28
CA PRO A 39 21.88 -3.85 5.34
C PRO A 39 20.94 -4.58 6.31
N GLN A 40 20.50 -3.87 7.36
CA GLN A 40 19.59 -4.38 8.38
C GLN A 40 18.13 -4.00 8.06
N GLY A 41 17.18 -4.78 8.56
CA GLY A 41 15.74 -4.51 8.44
C GLY A 41 14.99 -5.44 7.50
N THR A 42 13.67 -5.32 7.53
CA THR A 42 12.74 -6.12 6.72
C THR A 42 12.48 -5.37 5.40
N PRO A 43 12.55 -6.05 4.24
CA PRO A 43 12.20 -5.43 2.97
C PRO A 43 10.69 -5.14 2.93
N ALA A 44 10.33 -3.92 2.56
CA ALA A 44 8.96 -3.51 2.27
C ALA A 44 8.95 -2.53 1.09
N LEU A 45 7.81 -2.45 0.42
CA LEU A 45 7.58 -1.57 -0.71
C LEU A 45 7.13 -0.20 -0.20
N PHE A 46 7.73 0.86 -0.75
CA PHE A 46 7.43 2.25 -0.42
C PHE A 46 7.16 3.05 -1.69
N PHE A 47 6.36 4.10 -1.58
CA PHE A 47 6.20 5.08 -2.65
C PHE A 47 7.46 5.94 -2.76
N ARG A 48 7.98 6.08 -3.97
CA ARG A 48 9.19 6.86 -4.29
C ARG A 48 8.87 8.34 -4.51
N ALA A 49 7.69 8.62 -5.04
CA ALA A 49 7.21 9.95 -5.37
C ALA A 49 5.74 10.07 -4.97
N GLU A 50 5.20 11.28 -5.04
CA GLU A 50 3.77 11.50 -4.90
C GLU A 50 3.03 10.88 -6.09
N VAL A 51 1.95 10.16 -5.80
CA VAL A 51 1.09 9.53 -6.80
C VAL A 51 -0.34 9.97 -6.53
N ALA A 52 -0.97 10.56 -7.54
CA ALA A 52 -2.35 11.01 -7.45
C ALA A 52 -3.33 9.83 -7.48
N THR A 53 -4.51 10.04 -6.90
CA THR A 53 -5.65 9.10 -7.02
C THR A 53 -5.99 8.85 -8.49
N GLY A 54 -6.39 7.62 -8.81
CA GLY A 54 -6.77 7.21 -10.15
C GLY A 54 -5.60 6.91 -11.07
N GLN A 55 -4.35 7.12 -10.65
CA GLN A 55 -3.19 6.70 -11.41
C GLN A 55 -2.86 5.21 -11.19
N GLU A 56 -2.41 4.59 -12.27
CA GLU A 56 -1.86 3.24 -12.25
C GLU A 56 -0.46 3.25 -11.64
N ILE A 57 -0.18 2.28 -10.77
CA ILE A 57 1.14 2.12 -10.19
C ILE A 57 2.08 1.45 -11.20
N THR A 58 3.16 2.17 -11.52
CA THR A 58 4.25 1.71 -12.36
C THR A 58 5.52 1.50 -11.53
N ALA A 59 6.54 0.90 -12.14
CA ALA A 59 7.82 0.63 -11.47
C ALA A 59 8.58 1.91 -11.08
N GLU A 60 8.22 3.07 -11.65
CA GLU A 60 8.85 4.35 -11.33
C GLU A 60 8.34 4.94 -10.01
N HIS A 61 7.11 4.57 -9.62
CA HIS A 61 6.43 5.09 -8.44
C HIS A 61 6.78 4.37 -7.15
N VAL A 62 7.38 3.17 -7.23
CA VAL A 62 7.62 2.31 -6.05
C VAL A 62 9.09 1.90 -5.95
N GLU A 63 9.54 1.73 -4.72
CA GLU A 63 10.87 1.22 -4.42
C GLU A 63 10.83 0.26 -3.23
N VAL A 64 11.68 -0.76 -3.26
CA VAL A 64 11.84 -1.67 -2.12
C VAL A 64 12.92 -1.11 -1.20
N ARG A 65 12.55 -0.80 0.04
CA ARG A 65 13.49 -0.35 1.08
C ARG A 65 13.47 -1.31 2.26
N ARG A 66 14.58 -1.38 2.99
CA ARG A 66 14.62 -2.07 4.28
C ARG A 66 14.32 -1.08 5.39
N ALA A 67 13.34 -1.41 6.22
CA ALA A 67 12.98 -0.63 7.39
C ALA A 67 12.87 -1.55 8.62
N PRO A 68 12.98 -1.00 9.85
CA PRO A 68 12.71 -1.75 11.06
C PRO A 68 11.29 -2.31 11.05
N ALA A 69 11.12 -3.59 11.42
CA ALA A 69 9.82 -4.27 11.34
C ALA A 69 8.70 -3.58 12.15
N HIS A 70 9.04 -2.88 13.22
CA HIS A 70 8.08 -2.15 14.06
C HIS A 70 7.56 -0.84 13.43
N LEU A 71 8.19 -0.35 12.36
CA LEU A 71 7.75 0.82 11.60
C LEU A 71 6.99 0.44 10.32
N ILE A 72 6.94 -0.85 9.99
CA ILE A 72 6.27 -1.36 8.80
C ILE A 72 4.89 -1.87 9.22
N PRO A 73 3.81 -1.37 8.62
CA PRO A 73 2.48 -1.94 8.82
C PRO A 73 2.47 -3.43 8.47
N SER A 74 1.76 -4.25 9.24
CA SER A 74 1.71 -5.70 9.00
C SER A 74 1.16 -6.10 7.62
N SER A 75 0.41 -5.20 6.99
CA SER A 75 -0.17 -5.37 5.65
C SER A 75 0.68 -4.76 4.53
N ALA A 76 1.86 -4.21 4.81
CA ALA A 76 2.70 -3.61 3.78
C ALA A 76 3.20 -4.68 2.78
N LEU A 77 3.14 -4.35 1.50
CA LEU A 77 3.60 -5.24 0.44
C LEU A 77 5.13 -5.33 0.45
N ALA A 78 5.66 -6.49 0.10
CA ALA A 78 7.10 -6.72 0.02
C ALA A 78 7.63 -6.70 -1.42
N SER A 79 6.76 -6.97 -2.40
CA SER A 79 7.15 -7.08 -3.81
C SER A 79 6.44 -6.04 -4.69
N PRO A 80 7.12 -5.46 -5.70
CA PRO A 80 6.50 -4.57 -6.66
C PRO A 80 5.39 -5.25 -7.48
N GLU A 81 5.54 -6.54 -7.80
CA GLU A 81 4.58 -7.31 -8.61
C GLU A 81 3.17 -7.32 -8.01
N GLU A 82 3.07 -7.25 -6.67
CA GLU A 82 1.78 -7.16 -5.96
C GLU A 82 1.11 -5.78 -6.08
N ALA A 83 1.84 -4.74 -6.50
CA ALA A 83 1.35 -3.36 -6.60
C ALA A 83 1.19 -2.88 -8.06
N LEU A 84 2.03 -3.36 -8.97
CA LEU A 84 2.05 -2.92 -10.37
C LEU A 84 0.73 -3.21 -11.07
N GLY A 85 0.28 -2.26 -11.91
CA GLY A 85 -0.98 -2.37 -12.65
C GLY A 85 -2.25 -2.12 -11.83
N LYS A 86 -2.11 -1.84 -10.53
CA LYS A 86 -3.24 -1.46 -9.67
C LYS A 86 -3.44 0.06 -9.69
N VAL A 87 -4.70 0.46 -9.54
CA VAL A 87 -5.09 1.87 -9.50
C VAL A 87 -5.18 2.32 -8.05
N LEU A 88 -4.56 3.45 -7.74
CA LEU A 88 -4.56 4.03 -6.40
C LEU A 88 -5.89 4.75 -6.11
N ILE A 89 -6.52 4.48 -4.96
CA ILE A 89 -7.83 5.06 -4.60
C ILE A 89 -7.74 6.31 -3.72
N ALA A 90 -6.54 6.61 -3.21
CA ALA A 90 -6.24 7.77 -2.38
C ALA A 90 -4.82 8.23 -2.69
N PRO A 91 -4.51 9.54 -2.65
CA PRO A 91 -3.18 10.02 -2.99
C PRO A 91 -2.15 9.43 -2.02
N ALA A 92 -0.96 9.15 -2.54
CA ALA A 92 0.17 8.65 -1.77
C ALA A 92 1.34 9.63 -1.86
N VAL A 93 2.08 9.76 -0.77
CA VAL A 93 3.25 10.63 -0.68
C VAL A 93 4.55 9.82 -0.66
N ALA A 94 5.65 10.46 -1.05
CA ALA A 94 6.95 9.83 -1.01
C ALA A 94 7.32 9.33 0.40
N GLY A 95 7.82 8.11 0.48
CA GLY A 95 8.27 7.47 1.71
C GLY A 95 7.18 6.72 2.49
N GLU A 96 5.93 6.72 2.03
CA GLU A 96 4.85 5.95 2.62
C GLU A 96 4.94 4.45 2.27
N PRO A 97 4.70 3.50 3.21
CA PRO A 97 4.60 2.08 2.91
C PRO A 97 3.40 1.75 2.01
N VAL A 98 3.60 0.92 1.00
CA VAL A 98 2.53 0.50 0.09
C VAL A 98 1.68 -0.58 0.75
N THR A 99 0.38 -0.33 0.90
CA THR A 99 -0.58 -1.28 1.47
C THR A 99 -1.67 -1.64 0.46
N PRO A 100 -2.18 -2.89 0.48
CA PRO A 100 -3.18 -3.35 -0.48
C PRO A 100 -4.52 -2.63 -0.37
N THR A 101 -4.83 -2.06 0.80
CA THR A 101 -6.07 -1.30 1.05
C THR A 101 -6.12 0.02 0.27
N ARG A 102 -5.00 0.48 -0.29
CA ARG A 102 -4.95 1.69 -1.14
C ARG A 102 -5.23 1.41 -2.61
N PHE A 103 -5.48 0.16 -2.99
CA PHE A 103 -5.70 -0.21 -4.37
C PHE A 103 -7.16 -0.55 -4.65
N LEU A 104 -7.61 -0.13 -5.83
CA LEU A 104 -8.84 -0.64 -6.41
C LEU A 104 -8.56 -2.10 -6.80
N ALA A 105 -9.16 -3.05 -6.08
CA ALA A 105 -9.05 -4.46 -6.47
C ALA A 105 -9.75 -4.63 -7.85
N PRO A 106 -9.12 -5.30 -8.84
CA PRO A 106 -9.73 -5.55 -10.15
C PRO A 106 -11.09 -6.28 -10.07
N VAL A 107 -11.31 -7.00 -8.96
CA VAL A 107 -12.58 -7.67 -8.64
C VAL A 107 -13.76 -6.71 -8.50
N ALA A 108 -13.53 -5.43 -8.18
CA ALA A 108 -14.61 -4.46 -7.97
C ALA A 108 -15.43 -4.15 -9.23
N LEU A 109 -14.88 -4.40 -10.42
CA LEU A 109 -15.52 -4.12 -11.71
C LEU A 109 -15.92 -5.37 -12.50
N ALA A 110 -15.90 -6.56 -11.89
CA ALA A 110 -16.26 -7.83 -12.53
C ALA A 110 -17.74 -7.84 -13.03
N GLY A 111 -17.98 -7.26 -14.21
CA GLY A 111 -19.32 -7.04 -14.77
C GLY A 111 -20.04 -5.79 -14.22
N ARG A 112 -19.31 -4.85 -13.61
CA ARG A 112 -19.87 -3.62 -13.02
C ARG A 112 -19.26 -2.39 -13.67
N VAL A 113 -20.09 -1.38 -13.92
CA VAL A 113 -19.73 -0.12 -14.57
C VAL A 113 -19.64 0.97 -13.51
N ALA A 114 -18.57 1.76 -13.55
CA ALA A 114 -18.43 2.95 -12.72
C ALA A 114 -19.24 4.10 -13.34
N VAL A 115 -20.24 4.61 -12.61
CA VAL A 115 -21.07 5.74 -13.05
C VAL A 115 -20.82 6.94 -12.12
N PRO A 116 -20.45 8.10 -12.66
CA PRO A 116 -20.40 9.34 -11.89
C PRO A 116 -21.82 9.79 -11.58
N VAL A 117 -22.13 9.93 -10.30
CA VAL A 117 -23.44 10.40 -9.83
C VAL A 117 -23.22 11.66 -8.99
N PRO A 118 -23.75 12.82 -9.40
CA PRO A 118 -23.75 14.02 -8.57
C PRO A 118 -24.68 13.77 -7.38
N LEU A 119 -24.14 13.91 -6.17
CA LEU A 119 -24.89 13.68 -4.94
C LEU A 119 -24.97 14.97 -4.14
N ASP A 120 -26.16 15.24 -3.60
CA ASP A 120 -26.42 16.35 -2.67
C ASP A 120 -26.33 15.91 -1.20
N THR A 121 -25.77 14.72 -0.95
CA THR A 121 -25.57 14.18 0.40
C THR A 121 -24.24 14.65 1.01
N PRO A 122 -24.20 14.97 2.31
CA PRO A 122 -22.98 15.43 2.96
C PRO A 122 -21.84 14.39 2.93
N GLU A 123 -20.62 14.88 2.75
CA GLU A 123 -19.37 14.12 2.54
C GLU A 123 -19.09 13.09 3.66
N ASP A 124 -19.51 13.38 4.89
CA ASP A 124 -19.26 12.53 6.07
C ASP A 124 -20.11 11.24 6.14
N VAL A 125 -21.10 11.08 5.24
CA VAL A 125 -22.07 9.98 5.33
C VAL A 125 -21.66 8.77 4.48
N LEU A 126 -20.90 8.99 3.40
CA LEU A 126 -20.58 7.96 2.42
C LEU A 126 -19.11 7.57 2.51
N HIS A 127 -18.84 6.28 2.72
CA HIS A 127 -17.49 5.75 2.75
C HIS A 127 -17.23 4.83 1.55
N HIS A 128 -15.95 4.72 1.16
CA HIS A 128 -15.53 3.76 0.17
C HIS A 128 -15.93 2.33 0.57
N GLY A 129 -16.55 1.60 -0.35
CA GLY A 129 -17.01 0.23 -0.13
C GLY A 129 -18.42 0.11 0.46
N ASP A 130 -19.10 1.21 0.79
CA ASP A 130 -20.50 1.16 1.22
C ASP A 130 -21.42 0.68 0.09
N GLU A 131 -22.43 -0.11 0.47
CA GLU A 131 -23.45 -0.60 -0.46
C GLU A 131 -24.71 0.24 -0.34
N VAL A 132 -25.06 0.90 -1.43
CA VAL A 132 -26.09 1.91 -1.48
C VAL A 132 -27.12 1.62 -2.56
N SER A 133 -28.35 2.05 -2.31
CA SER A 133 -29.43 2.04 -3.28
C SER A 133 -29.63 3.47 -3.81
N VAL A 134 -29.67 3.62 -5.12
CA VAL A 134 -29.89 4.90 -5.80
C VAL A 134 -31.39 5.10 -5.99
N VAL A 135 -31.89 6.23 -5.50
CA VAL A 135 -33.31 6.60 -5.52
C VAL A 135 -33.48 7.95 -6.21
N SER A 136 -34.51 8.07 -7.04
CA SER A 136 -34.92 9.35 -7.62
C SER A 136 -36.40 9.56 -7.38
N GLN A 137 -36.80 10.76 -6.95
CA GLN A 137 -38.20 11.15 -6.74
C GLN A 137 -39.03 10.15 -5.90
N GLY A 138 -38.39 9.40 -4.99
CA GLY A 138 -39.04 8.39 -4.14
C GLY A 138 -39.12 6.97 -4.73
N GLU A 139 -38.60 6.73 -5.93
CA GLU A 139 -38.53 5.41 -6.56
C GLU A 139 -37.08 4.90 -6.63
N ILE A 140 -36.89 3.60 -6.33
CA ILE A 140 -35.57 2.95 -6.36
C ILE A 140 -35.22 2.61 -7.81
N ILE A 141 -34.17 3.26 -8.34
CA ILE A 141 -33.70 3.05 -9.71
C ILE A 141 -32.68 1.90 -9.77
N ALA A 142 -31.82 1.82 -8.76
CA ALA A 142 -30.82 0.77 -8.67
C ALA A 142 -30.55 0.37 -7.22
N THR A 143 -30.39 -0.93 -6.98
CA THR A 143 -30.06 -1.51 -5.68
C THR A 143 -28.68 -2.14 -5.73
N GLY A 144 -27.93 -2.03 -4.62
CA GLY A 144 -26.65 -2.71 -4.45
C GLY A 144 -25.50 -2.05 -5.21
N ALA A 145 -25.53 -0.72 -5.40
CA ALA A 145 -24.41 0.03 -5.93
C ALA A 145 -23.30 0.11 -4.87
N THR A 146 -22.03 -0.01 -5.28
CA THR A 146 -20.90 0.09 -4.34
C THR A 146 -20.20 1.42 -4.52
N VAL A 147 -19.97 2.16 -3.45
CA VAL A 147 -19.26 3.44 -3.49
C VAL A 147 -17.78 3.19 -3.78
N LEU A 148 -17.31 3.60 -4.96
CA LEU A 148 -15.90 3.54 -5.35
C LEU A 148 -15.16 4.81 -4.95
N LEU A 149 -15.77 5.96 -5.12
CA LEU A 149 -15.24 7.24 -4.66
C LEU A 149 -16.39 8.02 -4.02
N PRO A 150 -16.28 8.40 -2.74
CA PRO A 150 -17.24 9.30 -2.11
C PRO A 150 -17.11 10.72 -2.70
N PRO A 151 -18.16 11.56 -2.59
CA PRO A 151 -18.09 12.96 -2.96
C PRO A 151 -17.13 13.72 -2.02
N ASP A 152 -16.47 14.76 -2.55
CA ASP A 152 -15.51 15.61 -1.83
C ASP A 152 -15.89 17.09 -2.02
N ALA A 153 -15.45 17.98 -1.13
CA ALA A 153 -15.77 19.41 -1.12
C ALA A 153 -15.38 20.12 -2.43
N GLN A 154 -14.37 19.60 -3.13
CA GLN A 154 -13.93 20.09 -4.44
C GLN A 154 -14.65 19.41 -5.61
N HIS A 155 -15.22 18.22 -5.41
CA HIS A 155 -15.86 17.40 -6.43
C HIS A 155 -17.10 16.70 -5.84
N PRO A 156 -18.31 17.29 -5.97
CA PRO A 156 -19.56 16.73 -5.40
C PRO A 156 -20.09 15.51 -6.18
N THR A 157 -19.22 14.78 -6.87
CA THR A 157 -19.55 13.64 -7.71
C THR A 157 -19.00 12.38 -7.08
N ALA A 158 -19.89 11.46 -6.71
CA ALA A 158 -19.51 10.14 -6.26
C ALA A 158 -19.35 9.19 -7.45
N LEU A 159 -18.36 8.29 -7.43
CA LEU A 159 -18.31 7.18 -8.37
C LEU A 159 -18.95 5.94 -7.74
N LEU A 160 -20.00 5.44 -8.38
CA LEU A 160 -20.71 4.24 -7.95
C LEU A 160 -20.46 3.10 -8.94
N ALA A 161 -20.05 1.93 -8.44
CA ALA A 161 -20.03 0.70 -9.21
C ALA A 161 -21.44 0.11 -9.26
N LEU A 162 -22.05 0.07 -10.43
CA LEU A 162 -23.38 -0.48 -10.69
C LEU A 162 -23.30 -1.68 -11.64
N PRO A 163 -24.23 -2.64 -11.57
CA PRO A 163 -24.38 -3.63 -12.64
C PRO A 163 -24.64 -2.95 -13.98
N GLU A 164 -24.09 -3.50 -15.08
CA GLU A 164 -24.18 -2.90 -16.42
C GLU A 164 -25.63 -2.61 -16.87
N GLU A 165 -26.57 -3.51 -16.54
CA GLU A 165 -28.00 -3.39 -16.88
C GLU A 165 -28.71 -2.19 -16.23
N THR A 166 -28.21 -1.74 -15.07
CA THR A 166 -28.78 -0.61 -14.31
C THR A 166 -27.96 0.66 -14.47
N ALA A 167 -26.67 0.55 -14.81
CA ALA A 167 -25.75 1.67 -14.99
C ALA A 167 -26.24 2.68 -16.04
N ALA A 168 -26.69 2.21 -17.20
CA ALA A 168 -27.18 3.09 -18.28
C ALA A 168 -28.43 3.88 -17.88
N ARG A 169 -29.36 3.25 -17.14
CA ARG A 169 -30.56 3.92 -16.62
C ARG A 169 -30.21 4.97 -15.57
N VAL A 170 -29.35 4.64 -14.62
CA VAL A 170 -28.90 5.59 -13.59
C VAL A 170 -28.18 6.78 -14.21
N ALA A 171 -27.29 6.55 -15.19
CA ALA A 171 -26.58 7.61 -15.90
C ALA A 171 -27.54 8.54 -16.65
N ALA A 172 -28.57 7.99 -17.31
CA ALA A 172 -29.58 8.78 -18.00
C ALA A 172 -30.43 9.62 -17.03
N THR A 173 -30.86 9.03 -15.91
CA THR A 173 -31.66 9.77 -14.91
C THR A 173 -30.85 10.83 -14.17
N ALA A 174 -29.56 10.59 -13.94
CA ALA A 174 -28.64 11.55 -13.31
C ALA A 174 -28.49 12.86 -14.11
N LEU A 175 -28.69 12.81 -15.44
CA LEU A 175 -28.63 14.00 -16.30
C LEU A 175 -29.88 14.87 -16.20
N ASP A 176 -31.02 14.28 -15.83
CA ASP A 176 -32.33 14.93 -15.93
C ASP A 176 -32.88 15.33 -14.55
N THR A 177 -32.52 14.59 -13.49
CA THR A 177 -33.09 14.75 -12.14
C THR A 177 -32.01 14.64 -11.06
N PRO A 178 -32.07 15.44 -9.98
CA PRO A 178 -31.24 15.20 -8.81
C PRO A 178 -31.50 13.81 -8.21
N LEU A 179 -30.43 13.09 -7.86
CA LEU A 179 -30.48 11.74 -7.31
C LEU A 179 -30.18 11.76 -5.80
N THR A 180 -30.83 10.88 -5.06
CA THR A 180 -30.61 10.68 -3.61
C THR A 180 -30.18 9.23 -3.37
N VAL A 181 -29.30 9.02 -2.40
CA VAL A 181 -28.74 7.70 -2.11
C VAL A 181 -29.20 7.24 -0.74
N LEU A 182 -29.71 6.01 -0.66
CA LEU A 182 -30.12 5.32 0.55
C LEU A 182 -29.07 4.28 0.92
N LEU A 183 -28.51 4.37 2.13
CA LEU A 183 -27.56 3.39 2.63
C LEU A 183 -28.29 2.08 2.98
N SER A 184 -27.94 1.01 2.28
CA SER A 184 -28.53 -0.31 2.50
C SER A 184 -27.67 -1.15 3.45
N LYS A 185 -26.34 -1.01 3.37
CA LYS A 185 -25.39 -1.72 4.21
C LYS A 185 -24.12 -0.89 4.38
N VAL A 186 -23.76 -0.64 5.64
CA VAL A 186 -22.51 0.04 6.01
C VAL A 186 -21.38 -0.98 5.93
N GLY A 187 -20.33 -0.65 5.18
CA GLY A 187 -19.18 -1.52 4.91
C GLY A 187 -18.25 -1.76 6.11
N TYR A 188 -18.58 -1.26 7.30
CA TYR A 188 -17.85 -1.57 8.53
C TYR A 188 -18.07 -3.03 8.91
N SER A 189 -17.22 -3.91 8.40
CA SER A 189 -17.09 -5.26 8.92
C SER A 189 -16.72 -5.14 10.39
N ALA A 190 -17.72 -5.32 11.27
CA ALA A 190 -17.48 -5.40 12.71
C ALA A 190 -16.34 -6.40 12.98
N PRO A 191 -15.41 -6.08 13.91
CA PRO A 191 -14.35 -7.02 14.28
C PRO A 191 -15.02 -8.32 14.76
N ARG A 192 -14.72 -9.41 14.06
CA ARG A 192 -15.16 -10.75 14.43
C ARG A 192 -14.64 -11.03 15.85
N PRO A 193 -15.50 -11.33 16.84
CA PRO A 193 -15.00 -11.72 18.16
C PRO A 193 -14.18 -13.00 17.99
N ILE A 194 -12.92 -12.92 18.42
CA ILE A 194 -12.05 -14.05 18.63
C ILE A 194 -12.66 -14.85 19.79
N HIS A 195 -13.20 -16.02 19.47
CA HIS A 195 -13.52 -17.05 20.46
C HIS A 195 -12.34 -18.02 20.58
#